data_AF-A0A819S2I3-F1
#
_entry.id   AF-A0A819S2I3-F1
#
_cell.length_a   1.000
_cell.length_b   1.000
_cell.length_c   1.000
_cell.angle_alpha   90.00
_cell.angle_beta   90.00
_cell.angle_gamma   90.00
#
_symmetry.space_group_name_H-M   'P 1'
#
loop_
_entity.id
_entity.type
_entity.pdbx_description
1 polymer ?
#
loop_
_entity_poly.entity_id
_entity_poly.type
_entity_poly.pdbx_seq_one_letter_code
_entity_poly.pdbx_strand_id
1 'polypeptide(L)'
;MKSHAFVRENAPRAILYGQIYSQKDQTENTTENKSNNQQGYSIPQSPCPEFSKYIYFIFAPTLIYRDSYPRTSSIRWNYVITQLTQFVASTFFGYYLFYRFCLPVFRYFKSEHVTVKIFVLSILNCTLPGALLLFCAFYGFLHCWLNAFAEMLRFADRQFYLDWWTATSWSAYYRKWNIVVHDWLYTYIYRDCHKLFGVKYRLVSMYAVIFLSACVHEYILALSFGYFYPVLFLQFAILGFIAMLILPQRSPNIAFNIFIWTSLFVGLGMQMCLYSIEWYARQNCPRVVNGPLDYFIPRSFFCHDGNDTLTINTKSSITNSHFDI
;
A
#
# COMPACT_ATOMS: atom_id res chain seq x y z
N MET A 1 -8.79 -6.52 0.39
CA MET A 1 -8.37 -6.60 1.81
C MET A 1 -9.54 -6.77 2.78
N LYS A 2 -10.52 -5.85 2.82
CA LYS A 2 -11.65 -5.95 3.76
C LYS A 2 -12.52 -7.21 3.60
N SER A 3 -12.93 -7.55 2.38
CA SER A 3 -13.72 -8.76 2.13
C SER A 3 -12.96 -10.03 2.56
N HIS A 4 -11.66 -10.09 2.31
CA HIS A 4 -10.78 -11.16 2.79
C HIS A 4 -10.78 -11.25 4.32
N ALA A 5 -10.58 -10.13 5.01
CA ALA A 5 -10.59 -10.09 6.47
C ALA A 5 -11.92 -10.57 7.05
N PHE A 6 -13.03 -10.13 6.48
CA PHE A 6 -14.37 -10.56 6.91
C PHE A 6 -14.57 -12.07 6.77
N VAL A 7 -14.24 -12.66 5.62
CA VAL A 7 -14.37 -14.11 5.42
C VAL A 7 -13.42 -14.88 6.34
N ARG A 8 -12.17 -14.44 6.44
CA ARG A 8 -11.13 -15.13 7.20
C ARG A 8 -11.37 -15.17 8.70
N GLU A 9 -11.98 -14.13 9.26
CA GLU A 9 -12.36 -14.06 10.68
C GLU A 9 -13.63 -14.87 10.98
N ASN A 10 -14.59 -14.91 10.06
CA ASN A 10 -15.86 -15.61 10.28
C ASN A 10 -15.83 -17.10 9.92
N ALA A 11 -14.96 -17.54 9.00
CA ALA A 11 -14.87 -18.94 8.59
C ALA A 11 -14.55 -19.91 9.76
N PRO A 12 -13.56 -19.65 10.64
CA PRO A 12 -13.30 -20.52 11.79
C PRO A 12 -14.48 -20.59 12.78
N ARG A 13 -15.23 -19.49 12.93
CA ARG A 13 -16.40 -19.43 13.80
C ARG A 13 -17.54 -20.29 13.26
N ALA A 14 -17.79 -20.23 11.96
CA ALA A 14 -18.79 -21.06 11.30
C ALA A 14 -18.44 -22.55 11.39
N ILE A 15 -17.17 -22.91 11.20
CA ILE A 15 -16.70 -24.31 11.34
C ILE A 15 -16.89 -24.80 12.79
N LEU A 16 -16.45 -24.00 13.78
CA LEU A 16 -16.60 -24.34 15.19
C LEU A 16 -18.08 -24.50 15.58
N TYR A 17 -18.95 -23.62 15.08
CA TYR A 17 -20.39 -23.72 15.32
C TYR A 17 -20.98 -25.02 14.75
N GLY A 18 -20.61 -25.38 13.51
CA GLY A 18 -21.02 -26.66 12.90
C GLY A 18 -20.53 -27.89 13.68
N GLN A 19 -19.31 -27.84 14.21
CA GLN A 19 -18.76 -28.92 15.05
C GLN A 19 -19.54 -29.08 16.36
N ILE A 20 -19.82 -27.97 17.05
CA ILE A 20 -20.60 -27.96 18.30
C ILE A 20 -22.01 -28.51 18.05
N TYR A 21 -22.66 -28.08 16.97
CA TYR A 21 -24.00 -28.56 16.61
C TYR A 21 -24.01 -30.07 16.32
N SER A 22 -23.06 -30.55 15.50
CA SER A 22 -22.93 -31.98 15.20
C SER A 22 -22.63 -32.84 16.44
N GLN A 23 -21.86 -32.31 17.40
CA GLN A 23 -21.57 -33.02 18.65
C GLN A 23 -22.80 -33.06 19.57
N LYS A 24 -23.63 -32.01 19.57
CA LYS A 24 -24.88 -31.98 20.32
C LYS A 24 -25.90 -32.97 19.78
N ASP A 25 -26.08 -33.06 18.46
CA ASP A 25 -26.98 -34.05 17.84
C ASP A 25 -26.55 -35.49 18.18
N GLN A 26 -25.24 -35.78 18.20
CA GLN A 26 -24.74 -37.10 18.61
C GLN A 26 -24.96 -37.37 20.12
N THR A 27 -24.85 -36.34 20.96
CA THR A 27 -25.06 -36.47 22.41
C THR A 27 -26.56 -36.61 22.73
N GLU A 28 -27.44 -35.87 22.07
CA GLU A 28 -28.90 -36.02 22.22
C GLU A 28 -29.38 -37.41 21.74
N ASN A 29 -28.84 -37.93 20.62
CA ASN A 29 -29.14 -39.28 20.15
C ASN A 29 -28.59 -40.39 21.08
N THR A 30 -27.63 -40.11 21.95
CA THR A 30 -27.09 -41.08 22.93
C THR A 30 -27.72 -40.92 24.32
N THR A 31 -28.44 -39.82 24.57
CA THR A 31 -28.96 -39.45 25.90
C THR A 31 -30.49 -39.34 25.97
N GLU A 32 -31.23 -40.10 25.14
CA GLU A 32 -32.68 -40.32 25.36
C GLU A 32 -32.99 -41.11 26.66
N ASN A 33 -31.97 -41.53 27.42
CA ASN A 33 -32.13 -42.12 28.75
C ASN A 33 -31.22 -41.43 29.78
N LYS A 34 -31.50 -40.17 30.12
CA LYS A 34 -31.39 -39.65 31.51
C LYS A 34 -31.81 -38.19 31.61
N SER A 35 -32.82 -37.97 32.43
CA SER A 35 -33.22 -36.68 32.98
C SER A 35 -32.06 -35.96 33.71
N ASN A 36 -31.99 -34.66 33.48
CA ASN A 36 -31.57 -33.57 34.37
C ASN A 36 -30.29 -32.78 34.05
N ASN A 37 -30.51 -31.46 34.03
CA ASN A 37 -29.66 -30.38 34.51
C ASN A 37 -28.23 -30.28 33.98
N GLN A 38 -28.01 -29.40 33.01
CA GLN A 38 -26.71 -28.74 32.84
C GLN A 38 -26.83 -27.25 32.52
N GLN A 39 -26.04 -26.49 33.28
CA GLN A 39 -25.88 -25.04 33.25
C GLN A 39 -25.63 -24.48 31.85
N GLY A 40 -26.27 -23.34 31.58
CA GLY A 40 -26.20 -22.61 30.33
C GLY A 40 -24.79 -22.19 29.97
N TYR A 41 -24.18 -22.92 29.02
CA TYR A 41 -23.20 -22.36 28.12
C TYR A 41 -23.96 -21.47 27.13
N SER A 42 -23.71 -20.17 27.15
CA SER A 42 -24.30 -19.23 26.19
C SER A 42 -23.74 -19.52 24.79
N ILE A 43 -24.47 -20.34 24.04
CA ILE A 43 -24.21 -20.57 22.62
C ILE A 43 -24.29 -19.21 21.91
N PRO A 44 -23.31 -18.84 21.08
CA PRO A 44 -23.44 -17.65 20.25
C PRO A 44 -24.73 -17.75 19.42
N GLN A 45 -25.62 -16.77 19.57
CA GLN A 45 -26.99 -16.78 19.02
C GLN A 45 -27.06 -16.96 17.49
N SER A 46 -25.94 -16.78 16.77
CA SER A 46 -25.81 -16.98 15.33
C SER A 46 -24.34 -17.17 14.95
N PRO A 47 -24.01 -18.08 13.99
CA PRO A 47 -22.66 -18.19 13.43
C PRO A 47 -22.28 -17.00 12.55
N CYS A 48 -23.27 -16.27 12.03
CA CYS A 48 -23.08 -15.17 11.10
C CYS A 48 -23.25 -13.81 11.81
N PRO A 49 -22.35 -12.84 11.54
CA PRO A 49 -22.51 -11.49 12.07
C PRO A 49 -23.68 -10.76 11.38
N GLU A 50 -24.29 -9.84 12.11
CA GLU A 50 -25.32 -8.95 11.57
C GLU A 50 -24.77 -8.09 10.41
N PHE A 51 -25.60 -7.86 9.40
CA PHE A 51 -25.25 -7.06 8.24
C PHE A 51 -24.82 -5.63 8.60
N SER A 52 -25.42 -5.03 9.64
CA SER A 52 -25.04 -3.71 10.15
C SER A 52 -23.56 -3.64 10.58
N LYS A 53 -23.05 -4.70 11.22
CA LYS A 53 -21.64 -4.79 11.66
C LYS A 53 -20.70 -4.86 10.46
N TYR A 54 -21.09 -5.59 9.41
CA TYR A 54 -20.34 -5.64 8.17
C TYR A 54 -20.27 -4.27 7.47
N ILE A 55 -21.40 -3.58 7.34
CA ILE A 55 -21.45 -2.24 6.74
C ILE A 55 -20.58 -1.25 7.54
N TYR A 56 -20.67 -1.27 8.86
CA TYR A 56 -19.80 -0.45 9.71
C TYR A 56 -18.32 -0.72 9.44
N PHE A 57 -17.92 -2.00 9.36
CA PHE A 57 -16.55 -2.39 9.06
C PHE A 57 -16.08 -1.91 7.68
N ILE A 58 -16.92 -1.90 6.65
CA ILE A 58 -16.56 -1.40 5.32
C ILE A 58 -16.12 0.07 5.36
N PHE A 59 -16.73 0.89 6.22
CA PHE A 59 -16.35 2.30 6.38
C PHE A 59 -15.28 2.54 7.46
N ALA A 60 -15.17 1.67 8.47
CA ALA A 60 -14.21 1.83 9.55
C ALA A 60 -12.76 1.94 9.03
N PRO A 61 -11.91 2.83 9.58
CA PRO A 61 -10.52 3.02 9.12
C PRO A 61 -9.58 1.92 9.63
N THR A 62 -10.01 0.65 9.56
CA THR A 62 -9.24 -0.53 9.90
C THR A 62 -9.47 -1.62 8.85
N LEU A 63 -8.51 -2.53 8.73
CA LEU A 63 -8.58 -3.68 7.83
C LEU A 63 -8.80 -5.00 8.59
N ILE A 64 -8.85 -4.99 9.92
CA ILE A 64 -9.14 -6.17 10.74
C ILE A 64 -10.62 -6.17 11.10
N TYR A 65 -11.31 -7.28 10.78
CA TYR A 65 -12.73 -7.43 11.12
C TYR A 65 -12.90 -7.86 12.59
N ARG A 66 -13.82 -7.21 13.31
CA ARG A 66 -14.28 -7.55 14.67
C ARG A 66 -15.77 -7.22 14.77
N ASP A 67 -16.52 -7.97 15.57
CA ASP A 67 -17.97 -7.71 15.75
C ASP A 67 -18.25 -6.47 16.60
N SER A 68 -17.30 -6.13 17.48
CA SER A 68 -17.35 -4.94 18.32
C SER A 68 -16.01 -4.20 18.23
N TYR A 69 -16.10 -2.89 18.05
CA TYR A 69 -14.96 -1.98 18.05
C TYR A 69 -15.12 -0.99 19.21
N PRO A 70 -14.02 -0.48 19.79
CA PRO A 70 -14.11 0.57 20.80
C PRO A 70 -14.71 1.84 20.15
N ARG A 71 -15.72 2.45 20.80
CA ARG A 71 -16.45 3.60 20.26
C ARG A 71 -16.34 4.84 21.15
N THR A 72 -16.29 6.01 20.53
CA THR A 72 -16.38 7.29 21.25
C THR A 72 -17.84 7.59 21.63
N SER A 73 -18.06 8.39 22.68
CA SER A 73 -19.40 8.74 23.18
C SER A 73 -20.16 9.68 22.24
N SER A 74 -19.48 10.67 21.66
CA SER A 74 -20.04 11.66 20.75
C SER A 74 -19.12 11.90 19.55
N ILE A 75 -19.66 12.57 18.53
CA ILE A 75 -18.92 13.04 17.34
C ILE A 75 -18.57 14.50 17.56
N ARG A 76 -17.29 14.84 17.51
CA ARG A 76 -16.80 16.22 17.55
C ARG A 76 -16.69 16.77 16.13
N TRP A 77 -17.77 17.36 15.62
CA TRP A 77 -17.83 17.89 14.24
C TRP A 77 -16.76 18.95 13.93
N ASN A 78 -16.41 19.79 14.89
CA ASN A 78 -15.33 20.77 14.71
C ASN A 78 -13.98 20.08 14.42
N TYR A 79 -13.70 18.95 15.08
CA TYR A 79 -12.52 18.14 14.80
C TYR A 79 -12.59 17.55 13.39
N VAL A 80 -13.75 16.97 13.01
CA VAL A 80 -13.95 16.41 11.65
C VAL A 80 -13.68 17.46 10.57
N ILE A 81 -14.30 18.64 10.68
CA ILE A 81 -14.16 19.74 9.71
C ILE A 81 -12.71 20.22 9.66
N THR A 82 -12.02 20.31 10.80
CA THR A 82 -10.61 20.71 10.88
C THR A 82 -9.72 19.70 10.16
N GLN A 83 -9.89 18.39 10.43
CA GLN A 83 -9.11 17.35 9.76
C GLN A 83 -9.40 17.30 8.25
N LEU A 84 -10.66 17.44 7.82
CA LEU A 84 -11.01 17.48 6.40
C LEU A 84 -10.41 18.72 5.69
N THR A 85 -10.44 19.88 6.34
CA THR A 85 -9.81 21.10 5.81
C THR A 85 -8.31 20.92 5.65
N GLN A 86 -7.64 20.34 6.66
CA GLN A 86 -6.21 20.02 6.59
C GLN A 86 -5.88 19.00 5.49
N PHE A 87 -6.74 18.00 5.27
CA PHE A 87 -6.59 17.03 4.18
C PHE A 87 -6.64 17.71 2.81
N VAL A 88 -7.64 18.57 2.59
CA VAL A 88 -7.78 19.34 1.35
C VAL A 88 -6.58 20.27 1.17
N ALA A 89 -6.16 21.00 2.21
CA ALA A 89 -4.98 21.86 2.16
C ALA A 89 -3.69 21.07 1.84
N SER A 90 -3.47 19.92 2.48
CA SER A 90 -2.32 19.04 2.21
C SER A 90 -2.32 18.52 0.77
N THR A 91 -3.50 18.23 0.22
CA THR A 91 -3.66 17.76 -1.17
C THR A 91 -3.31 18.87 -2.17
N PHE A 92 -3.85 20.09 -1.98
CA PHE A 92 -3.50 21.24 -2.83
C PHE A 92 -2.03 21.61 -2.71
N PHE A 93 -1.46 21.55 -1.50
CA PHE A 93 -0.03 21.80 -1.29
C PHE A 93 0.84 20.75 -1.99
N GLY A 94 0.46 19.46 -1.91
CA GLY A 94 1.13 18.39 -2.67
C GLY A 94 1.06 18.61 -4.19
N TYR A 95 -0.10 19.00 -4.72
CA TYR A 95 -0.23 19.37 -6.13
C TYR A 95 0.69 20.53 -6.53
N TYR A 96 0.71 21.60 -5.74
CA TYR A 96 1.58 22.75 -5.98
C TYR A 96 3.06 22.36 -5.96
N LEU A 97 3.49 21.54 -5.00
CA LEU A 97 4.86 21.03 -4.92
C LEU A 97 5.24 20.24 -6.18
N PHE A 98 4.37 19.34 -6.61
CA PHE A 98 4.61 18.54 -7.81
C PHE A 98 4.70 19.42 -9.07
N TYR A 99 3.73 20.32 -9.26
CA TYR A 99 3.68 21.21 -10.41
C TYR A 99 4.88 22.16 -10.47
N ARG A 100 5.29 22.74 -9.32
CA ARG A 100 6.35 23.74 -9.27
C ARG A 100 7.76 23.14 -9.29
N PHE A 101 7.97 22.00 -8.63
CA PHE A 101 9.32 21.45 -8.43
C PHE A 101 9.60 20.18 -9.22
N CYS A 102 8.62 19.30 -9.42
CA CYS A 102 8.85 18.05 -10.16
C CYS A 102 8.69 18.28 -11.67
N LEU A 103 7.62 18.95 -12.10
CA LEU A 103 7.29 19.13 -13.52
C LEU A 103 8.42 19.79 -14.34
N PRO A 104 9.10 20.86 -13.88
CA PRO A 104 10.13 21.53 -14.68
C PRO A 104 11.36 20.68 -14.92
N VAL A 105 11.66 19.73 -14.01
CA VAL A 105 12.80 18.81 -14.16
C VAL A 105 12.59 17.91 -15.37
N PHE A 106 11.35 17.48 -15.63
CA PHE A 106 11.06 16.47 -16.66
C PHE A 106 10.54 17.04 -17.98
N ARG A 107 10.03 18.28 -18.00
CA ARG A 107 9.47 18.90 -19.22
C ARG A 107 10.48 18.98 -20.39
N TYR A 108 11.78 19.03 -20.08
CA TYR A 108 12.86 19.16 -21.07
C TYR A 108 13.55 17.83 -21.44
N PHE A 109 13.09 16.69 -20.91
CA PHE A 109 13.66 15.36 -21.22
C PHE A 109 13.26 14.85 -22.63
N LYS A 110 13.31 15.72 -23.66
CA LYS A 110 12.78 15.41 -24.99
C LYS A 110 13.76 14.78 -25.97
N SER A 111 15.07 15.01 -25.87
CA SER A 111 16.01 14.55 -26.93
C SER A 111 17.46 14.33 -26.53
N GLU A 112 17.89 14.63 -25.30
CA GLU A 112 19.30 14.36 -24.95
C GLU A 112 19.44 12.98 -24.31
N HIS A 113 20.41 12.18 -24.79
CA HIS A 113 20.82 10.94 -24.15
C HIS A 113 20.96 11.18 -22.65
N VAL A 114 20.15 10.47 -21.85
CA VAL A 114 20.19 10.56 -20.39
C VAL A 114 21.54 10.05 -19.92
N THR A 115 22.50 10.98 -19.83
CA THR A 115 23.82 10.68 -19.31
C THR A 115 23.68 10.40 -17.82
N VAL A 116 24.46 9.47 -17.29
CA VAL A 116 24.46 9.12 -15.86
C VAL A 116 24.55 10.35 -14.96
N LYS A 117 25.34 11.37 -15.37
CA LYS A 117 25.44 12.65 -14.68
C LYS A 117 24.10 13.38 -14.55
N ILE A 118 23.36 13.51 -15.65
CA ILE A 118 22.05 14.19 -15.68
C ILE A 118 21.03 13.39 -14.87
N PHE A 119 21.08 12.06 -14.95
CA PHE A 119 20.22 11.18 -14.16
C PHE A 119 20.43 11.34 -12.66
N VAL A 120 21.68 11.29 -12.19
CA VAL A 120 22.03 11.49 -10.77
C VAL A 120 21.62 12.88 -10.30
N LEU A 121 21.88 13.93 -11.07
CA LEU A 121 21.44 15.30 -10.76
C LEU A 121 19.91 15.39 -10.67
N SER A 122 19.18 14.69 -11.54
CA SER A 122 17.71 14.66 -11.53
C SER A 122 17.17 13.97 -10.29
N ILE A 123 17.78 12.85 -9.86
CA ILE A 123 17.43 12.18 -8.59
C ILE A 123 17.63 13.14 -7.42
N LEU A 124 18.78 13.81 -7.34
CA LEU A 124 19.07 14.75 -6.25
C LEU A 124 18.08 15.91 -6.23
N ASN A 125 17.78 16.50 -7.39
CA ASN A 125 16.79 17.57 -7.52
C ASN A 125 15.37 17.14 -7.15
N CYS A 126 15.02 15.86 -7.40
CA CYS A 126 13.71 15.31 -7.04
C CYS A 126 13.64 14.76 -5.62
N THR A 127 14.78 14.61 -4.93
CA THR A 127 14.84 14.05 -3.58
C THR A 127 14.08 14.92 -2.57
N LEU A 128 14.34 16.23 -2.57
CA LEU A 128 13.66 17.15 -1.65
C LEU A 128 12.15 17.29 -1.96
N PRO A 129 11.72 17.55 -3.21
CA PRO A 129 10.29 17.55 -3.55
C PRO A 129 9.61 16.21 -3.25
N GLY A 130 10.26 15.08 -3.54
CA GLY A 130 9.75 13.75 -3.23
C GLY A 130 9.57 13.51 -1.74
N ALA A 131 10.50 13.96 -0.91
CA ALA A 131 10.38 13.90 0.55
C ALA A 131 9.21 14.76 1.06
N LEU A 132 9.04 15.97 0.55
CA LEU A 132 7.92 16.84 0.91
C LEU A 132 6.58 16.23 0.50
N LEU A 133 6.49 15.64 -0.70
CA LEU A 133 5.31 14.91 -1.17
C LEU A 133 5.00 13.71 -0.28
N LEU A 134 6.02 12.95 0.14
CA LEU A 134 5.84 11.86 1.11
C LEU A 134 5.21 12.37 2.40
N PHE A 135 5.71 13.46 2.98
CA PHE A 135 5.17 14.03 4.21
C PHE A 135 3.74 14.53 4.03
N CYS A 136 3.42 15.18 2.91
CA CYS A 136 2.07 15.66 2.61
C CYS A 136 1.08 14.49 2.44
N ALA A 137 1.49 13.43 1.74
CA ALA A 137 0.68 12.23 1.56
C ALA A 137 0.48 11.48 2.88
N PHE A 138 1.54 11.32 3.67
CA PHE A 138 1.50 10.71 5.00
C PHE A 138 0.54 11.46 5.92
N TYR A 139 0.76 12.77 6.10
CA TYR A 139 -0.06 13.58 6.98
C TYR A 139 -1.50 13.72 6.46
N GLY A 140 -1.68 14.04 5.18
CA GLY A 140 -2.99 14.18 4.59
C GLY A 140 -3.82 12.89 4.71
N PHE A 141 -3.27 11.75 4.28
CA PHE A 141 -4.04 10.50 4.26
C PHE A 141 -4.06 9.80 5.63
N LEU A 142 -2.90 9.42 6.17
CA LEU A 142 -2.86 8.59 7.39
C LEU A 142 -3.27 9.37 8.64
N HIS A 143 -2.99 10.67 8.72
CA HIS A 143 -3.40 11.48 9.85
C HIS A 143 -4.78 12.12 9.62
N CYS A 144 -4.91 13.04 8.66
CA CYS A 144 -6.13 13.83 8.52
C CYS A 144 -7.33 13.01 8.05
N TRP A 145 -7.20 12.29 6.93
CA TRP A 145 -8.30 11.52 6.34
C TRP A 145 -8.78 10.39 7.26
N LEU A 146 -7.87 9.52 7.74
CA LEU A 146 -8.27 8.42 8.61
C LEU A 146 -8.87 8.91 9.94
N ASN A 147 -8.35 9.97 10.55
CA ASN A 147 -8.94 10.52 11.79
C ASN A 147 -10.30 11.19 11.55
N ALA A 148 -10.50 11.85 10.41
CA ALA A 148 -11.81 12.41 10.05
C ALA A 148 -12.87 11.29 9.96
N PHE A 149 -12.56 10.21 9.23
CA PHE A 149 -13.44 9.05 9.13
C PHE A 149 -13.62 8.32 10.47
N ALA A 150 -12.56 8.21 11.28
CA ALA A 150 -12.63 7.61 12.60
C ALA A 150 -13.61 8.38 13.51
N GLU A 151 -13.50 9.71 13.55
CA GLU A 151 -14.39 10.55 14.35
C GLU A 151 -15.83 10.49 13.84
N MET A 152 -16.06 10.59 12.52
CA MET A 152 -17.40 10.48 11.92
C MET A 152 -18.09 9.15 12.25
N LEU A 153 -17.34 8.04 12.27
CA LEU A 153 -17.88 6.71 12.59
C LEU A 153 -17.93 6.41 14.09
N ARG A 154 -17.43 7.32 14.94
CA ARG A 154 -17.20 7.09 16.38
C ARG A 154 -16.26 5.92 16.65
N PHE A 155 -15.27 5.71 15.79
CA PHE A 155 -14.20 4.72 15.98
C PHE A 155 -13.13 5.30 16.92
N ALA A 156 -12.90 4.63 18.05
CA ALA A 156 -11.99 5.11 19.08
C ALA A 156 -10.53 4.68 18.89
N ASP A 157 -10.29 3.58 18.18
CA ASP A 157 -8.93 3.12 17.89
C ASP A 157 -8.32 3.96 16.76
N ARG A 158 -7.48 4.94 17.10
CA ARG A 158 -6.93 5.91 16.15
C ARG A 158 -5.44 5.76 15.92
N GLN A 159 -4.87 4.62 16.32
CA GLN A 159 -3.45 4.35 16.18
C GLN A 159 -3.13 3.85 14.76
N PHE A 160 -3.26 4.73 13.76
CA PHE A 160 -3.00 4.39 12.36
C PHE A 160 -1.51 4.32 12.00
N TYR A 161 -0.67 4.98 12.80
CA TYR A 161 0.78 5.00 12.69
C TYR A 161 1.41 5.25 14.07
N LEU A 162 2.70 4.96 14.18
CA LEU A 162 3.53 5.25 15.36
C LEU A 162 4.70 6.17 14.96
N ASP A 163 5.62 6.40 15.88
CA ASP A 163 6.87 7.16 15.69
C ASP A 163 7.84 6.45 14.71
N TRP A 164 7.46 6.35 13.44
CA TRP A 164 8.25 5.70 12.39
C TRP A 164 9.53 6.47 12.07
N TRP A 165 9.56 7.78 12.34
CA TRP A 165 10.73 8.64 12.13
C TRP A 165 11.90 8.32 13.07
N THR A 166 11.64 7.68 14.22
CA THR A 166 12.67 7.23 15.17
C THR A 166 13.19 5.82 14.87
N ALA A 167 12.72 5.18 13.79
CA ALA A 167 13.08 3.81 13.48
C ALA A 167 14.59 3.69 13.19
N THR A 168 15.22 2.68 13.81
CA THR A 168 16.64 2.31 13.59
C THR A 168 16.79 1.02 12.78
N SER A 169 15.70 0.41 12.34
CA SER A 169 15.71 -0.75 11.44
C SER A 169 14.52 -0.70 10.48
N TRP A 170 14.67 -1.23 9.26
CA TRP A 170 13.57 -1.34 8.30
C TRP A 170 12.40 -2.16 8.83
N SER A 171 12.71 -3.18 9.63
CA SER A 171 11.70 -3.96 10.35
C SER A 171 10.84 -3.07 11.24
N ALA A 172 11.43 -2.12 11.97
CA ALA A 172 10.68 -1.18 12.80
C ALA A 172 9.92 -0.15 11.96
N TYR A 173 10.53 0.37 10.89
CA TYR A 173 9.87 1.31 9.97
C TYR A 173 8.58 0.73 9.38
N TYR A 174 8.62 -0.48 8.83
CA TYR A 174 7.43 -1.12 8.22
C TYR A 174 6.30 -1.37 9.21
N ARG A 175 6.62 -1.62 10.49
CA ARG A 175 5.60 -1.81 11.55
C ARG A 175 4.94 -0.52 12.00
N LYS A 176 5.67 0.61 11.92
CA LYS A 176 5.22 1.89 12.49
C LYS A 176 4.60 2.83 11.46
N TRP A 177 4.98 2.73 10.19
CA TRP A 177 4.56 3.68 9.14
C TRP A 177 3.05 3.69 8.87
N ASN A 178 2.47 2.53 8.57
CA ASN A 178 1.05 2.36 8.28
C ASN A 178 0.56 1.08 8.96
N ILE A 179 0.08 1.25 10.18
CA ILE A 179 -0.34 0.15 11.06
C ILE A 179 -1.57 -0.54 10.48
N VAL A 180 -2.47 0.19 9.82
CA VAL A 180 -3.69 -0.37 9.24
C VAL A 180 -3.36 -1.47 8.21
N VAL A 181 -2.44 -1.21 7.30
CA VAL A 181 -2.00 -2.19 6.29
C VAL A 181 -1.07 -3.22 6.90
N HIS A 182 -0.15 -2.80 7.77
CA HIS A 182 0.76 -3.70 8.46
C HIS A 182 0.00 -4.78 9.24
N ASP A 183 -1.02 -4.42 10.00
CA ASP A 183 -1.76 -5.34 10.86
C ASP A 183 -2.59 -6.33 10.04
N TRP A 184 -3.10 -5.91 8.88
CA TRP A 184 -3.74 -6.82 7.92
C TRP A 184 -2.74 -7.83 7.36
N LEU A 185 -1.58 -7.36 6.90
CA LEU A 185 -0.51 -8.21 6.38
C LEU A 185 0.02 -9.18 7.45
N TYR A 186 0.21 -8.69 8.67
CA TYR A 186 0.67 -9.51 9.78
C TYR A 186 -0.37 -10.57 10.18
N THR A 187 -1.63 -10.15 10.35
CA THR A 187 -2.68 -11.02 10.88
C THR A 187 -3.08 -12.11 9.90
N TYR A 188 -3.22 -11.76 8.63
CA TYR A 188 -3.83 -12.63 7.62
C TYR A 188 -2.85 -13.27 6.66
N ILE A 189 -1.68 -12.66 6.44
CA ILE A 189 -0.68 -13.21 5.51
C ILE A 189 0.45 -13.83 6.33
N TYR A 190 1.15 -13.04 7.15
CA TYR A 190 2.30 -13.53 7.91
C TYR A 190 1.94 -14.68 8.84
N ARG A 191 0.91 -14.53 9.70
CA ARG A 191 0.53 -15.57 10.67
C ARG A 191 0.03 -16.84 9.99
N ASP A 192 -0.67 -16.73 8.86
CA ASP A 192 -1.18 -17.89 8.14
C ASP A 192 -0.06 -18.61 7.39
N CYS A 193 0.82 -17.88 6.68
CA CYS A 193 2.04 -18.46 6.12
C CYS A 193 2.91 -19.12 7.21
N HIS A 194 3.05 -18.48 8.36
CA HIS A 194 3.83 -19.02 9.47
C HIS A 194 3.23 -20.32 10.04
N LYS A 195 1.89 -20.42 10.11
CA LYS A 195 1.19 -21.65 10.50
C LYS A 195 1.32 -22.76 9.46
N LEU A 196 1.28 -22.42 8.17
CA LEU A 196 1.35 -23.38 7.06
C LEU A 196 2.77 -23.95 6.88
N PHE A 197 3.79 -23.10 6.87
CA PHE A 197 5.17 -23.52 6.65
C PHE A 197 5.87 -23.95 7.96
N GLY A 198 5.38 -23.49 9.12
CA GLY A 198 5.95 -23.81 10.42
C GLY A 198 7.11 -22.90 10.83
N VAL A 199 7.56 -23.06 12.08
CA VAL A 199 8.48 -22.13 12.78
C VAL A 199 9.83 -21.97 12.07
N LYS A 200 10.29 -23.03 11.38
CA LYS A 200 11.58 -23.06 10.69
C LYS A 200 11.66 -22.09 9.49
N TYR A 201 10.53 -21.72 8.89
CA TYR A 201 10.49 -20.89 7.67
C TYR A 201 9.99 -19.47 7.90
N ARG A 202 10.42 -18.86 9.02
CA ARG A 202 10.09 -17.47 9.35
C ARG A 202 10.47 -16.49 8.22
N LEU A 203 11.66 -16.65 7.64
CA LEU A 203 12.13 -15.78 6.55
C LEU A 203 11.24 -15.85 5.31
N VAL A 204 10.73 -17.03 4.97
CA VAL A 204 9.78 -17.22 3.86
C VAL A 204 8.49 -16.47 4.13
N SER A 205 7.97 -16.53 5.36
CA SER A 205 6.76 -15.79 5.74
C SER A 205 6.97 -14.26 5.71
N MET A 206 8.16 -13.79 6.09
CA MET A 206 8.53 -12.37 6.00
C MET A 206 8.64 -11.91 4.54
N TYR A 207 9.31 -12.70 3.70
CA TYR A 207 9.46 -12.41 2.28
C TYR A 207 8.09 -12.41 1.57
N ALA A 208 7.21 -13.37 1.85
CA ALA A 208 5.88 -13.45 1.26
C ALA A 208 5.06 -12.16 1.48
N VAL A 209 5.15 -11.57 2.67
CA VAL A 209 4.47 -10.30 2.98
C VAL A 209 5.06 -9.13 2.20
N ILE A 210 6.38 -9.00 2.16
CA ILE A 210 7.05 -7.92 1.45
C ILE A 210 6.82 -8.04 -0.06
N PHE A 211 6.91 -9.26 -0.60
CA PHE A 211 6.65 -9.56 -1.99
C PHE A 211 5.20 -9.22 -2.38
N LEU A 212 4.22 -9.69 -1.61
CA LEU A 212 2.81 -9.37 -1.86
C LEU A 212 2.57 -7.86 -1.81
N SER A 213 3.15 -7.18 -0.82
CA SER A 213 3.07 -5.72 -0.72
C SER A 213 3.66 -5.05 -1.97
N ALA A 214 4.86 -5.44 -2.40
CA ALA A 214 5.52 -4.90 -3.58
C ALA A 214 4.69 -5.09 -4.85
N CYS A 215 4.12 -6.29 -5.06
CA CYS A 215 3.23 -6.56 -6.19
C CYS A 215 1.99 -5.67 -6.21
N VAL A 216 1.35 -5.44 -5.05
CA VAL A 216 0.16 -4.59 -4.97
C VAL A 216 0.48 -3.12 -5.23
N HIS A 217 1.60 -2.61 -4.71
CA HIS A 217 2.01 -1.23 -4.99
C HIS A 217 2.33 -1.04 -6.48
N GLU A 218 3.07 -1.98 -7.08
CA GLU A 218 3.37 -1.95 -8.51
C GLU A 218 2.10 -2.02 -9.36
N TYR A 219 1.15 -2.89 -8.99
CA TYR A 219 -0.14 -2.99 -9.66
C TYR A 219 -0.91 -1.67 -9.63
N ILE A 220 -0.96 -0.98 -8.49
CA ILE A 220 -1.62 0.33 -8.36
C ILE A 220 -0.95 1.36 -9.26
N LEU A 221 0.39 1.42 -9.27
CA LEU A 221 1.13 2.35 -10.12
C LEU A 221 0.93 2.03 -11.61
N ALA A 222 0.99 0.76 -11.99
CA ALA A 222 0.85 0.32 -13.36
C ALA A 222 -0.54 0.62 -13.93
N LEU A 223 -1.59 0.52 -13.10
CA LEU A 223 -2.93 0.97 -13.45
C LEU A 223 -3.06 2.49 -13.53
N SER A 224 -2.42 3.21 -12.60
CA SER A 224 -2.52 4.67 -12.53
C SER A 224 -1.79 5.36 -13.67
N PHE A 225 -0.62 4.85 -14.04
CA PHE A 225 0.20 5.39 -15.15
C PHE A 225 -0.10 4.75 -16.51
N GLY A 226 -0.78 3.61 -16.55
CA GLY A 226 -1.10 2.94 -17.82
C GLY A 226 0.11 2.30 -18.51
N TYR A 227 1.18 2.00 -17.78
CA TYR A 227 2.32 1.19 -18.23
C TYR A 227 2.95 0.43 -17.06
N PHE A 228 3.69 -0.64 -17.35
CA PHE A 228 4.40 -1.41 -16.34
C PHE A 228 5.88 -1.01 -16.29
N TYR A 229 6.35 -0.54 -15.13
CA TYR A 229 7.75 -0.17 -14.94
C TYR A 229 8.21 -0.47 -13.51
N PRO A 230 8.75 -1.69 -13.25
CA PRO A 230 8.82 -2.30 -11.92
C PRO A 230 9.90 -1.76 -10.98
N VAL A 231 10.13 -0.45 -10.98
CA VAL A 231 11.14 0.21 -10.14
C VAL A 231 10.79 0.07 -8.66
N LEU A 232 9.52 0.31 -8.31
CA LEU A 232 9.07 0.21 -6.92
C LEU A 232 9.10 -1.25 -6.45
N PHE A 233 8.67 -2.19 -7.30
CA PHE A 233 8.77 -3.61 -7.01
C PHE A 233 10.21 -4.03 -6.68
N LEU A 234 11.19 -3.68 -7.52
CA LEU A 234 12.60 -4.04 -7.30
C LEU A 234 13.14 -3.41 -6.00
N GLN A 235 12.79 -2.15 -5.75
CA GLN A 235 13.25 -1.44 -4.55
C GLN A 235 12.66 -2.05 -3.25
N PHE A 236 11.37 -2.37 -3.22
CA PHE A 236 10.75 -2.96 -2.02
C PHE A 236 11.08 -4.44 -1.85
N ALA A 237 10.93 -5.25 -2.90
CA ALA A 237 11.06 -6.70 -2.83
C ALA A 237 12.50 -7.18 -2.67
N ILE A 238 13.46 -6.49 -3.30
CA ILE A 238 14.88 -6.88 -3.27
C ILE A 238 15.62 -6.03 -2.24
N LEU A 239 15.75 -4.73 -2.48
CA LEU A 239 16.57 -3.86 -1.61
C LEU A 239 15.98 -3.75 -0.21
N GLY A 240 14.66 -3.58 -0.10
CA GLY A 240 13.96 -3.54 1.19
C GLY A 240 14.10 -4.84 1.99
N PHE A 241 14.05 -5.99 1.32
CA PHE A 241 14.24 -7.29 1.98
C PHE A 241 15.70 -7.51 2.41
N ILE A 242 16.67 -7.26 1.53
CA ILE A 242 18.11 -7.35 1.85
C ILE A 242 18.45 -6.44 3.03
N ALA A 243 17.98 -5.19 3.00
CA ALA A 243 18.24 -4.24 4.07
C ALA A 243 17.59 -4.66 5.41
N MET A 244 16.49 -5.41 5.36
CA MET A 244 15.88 -6.01 6.56
C MET A 244 16.74 -7.13 7.17
N LEU A 245 17.51 -7.86 6.35
CA LEU A 245 18.40 -8.95 6.79
C LEU A 245 19.73 -8.43 7.33
N ILE A 246 20.30 -7.41 6.70
CA ILE A 246 21.63 -6.89 7.05
C ILE A 246 21.59 -6.01 8.30
N LEU A 247 20.53 -5.20 8.47
CA LEU A 247 20.50 -4.21 9.55
C LEU A 247 20.14 -4.82 10.91
N PRO A 248 20.93 -4.58 11.97
CA PRO A 248 20.67 -5.12 13.30
C PRO A 248 19.31 -4.67 13.84
N GLN A 249 18.47 -5.63 14.26
CA GLN A 249 17.12 -5.32 14.79
C GLN A 249 17.12 -4.66 16.18
N ARG A 250 18.23 -4.64 16.91
CA ARG A 250 18.25 -4.34 18.36
C ARG A 250 19.25 -3.29 18.82
N SER A 251 19.90 -2.55 17.93
CA SER A 251 20.84 -1.50 18.35
C SER A 251 20.22 -0.11 18.12
N PRO A 252 20.02 0.70 19.17
CA PRO A 252 19.56 2.08 19.04
C PRO A 252 20.71 2.97 18.57
N ASN A 253 21.21 2.74 17.37
CA ASN A 253 22.27 3.56 16.77
C ASN A 253 21.66 4.65 15.90
N ILE A 254 22.02 5.89 16.18
CA ILE A 254 21.64 7.06 15.37
C ILE A 254 22.08 6.92 13.90
N ALA A 255 23.22 6.26 13.66
CA ALA A 255 23.73 5.99 12.32
C ALA A 255 22.74 5.19 11.45
N PHE A 256 22.00 4.24 12.04
CA PHE A 256 21.00 3.48 11.30
C PHE A 256 19.73 4.29 11.02
N ASN A 257 19.37 5.22 11.91
CA ASN A 257 18.28 6.15 11.63
C ASN A 257 18.64 7.09 10.47
N ILE A 258 19.85 7.65 10.47
CA ILE A 258 20.37 8.46 9.37
C ILE A 258 20.38 7.64 8.07
N PHE A 259 20.83 6.38 8.11
CA PHE A 259 20.80 5.49 6.96
C PHE A 259 19.39 5.27 6.40
N ILE A 260 18.40 5.03 7.26
CA ILE A 260 16.99 4.89 6.85
C ILE A 260 16.47 6.18 6.21
N TRP A 261 16.74 7.34 6.79
CA TRP A 261 16.34 8.62 6.21
C TRP A 261 16.96 8.87 4.84
N THR A 262 18.28 8.68 4.74
CA THR A 262 19.01 8.86 3.48
C THR A 262 18.49 7.91 2.41
N SER A 263 18.29 6.63 2.74
CA SER A 263 17.78 5.64 1.79
C SER A 263 16.31 5.86 1.41
N LEU A 264 15.47 6.34 2.33
CA LEU A 264 14.09 6.71 2.04
C LEU A 264 14.04 7.90 1.06
N PHE A 265 14.82 8.95 1.31
CA PHE A 265 14.86 10.14 0.45
C PHE A 265 15.43 9.84 -0.94
N VAL A 266 16.58 9.17 -1.02
CA VAL A 266 17.17 8.75 -2.29
C VAL A 266 16.21 7.82 -3.05
N GLY A 267 15.57 6.89 -2.33
CA GLY A 267 14.59 5.98 -2.88
C GLY A 267 13.38 6.69 -3.50
N LEU A 268 12.82 7.68 -2.81
CA LEU A 268 11.72 8.51 -3.33
C LEU A 268 12.17 9.35 -4.53
N GLY A 269 13.35 9.96 -4.46
CA GLY A 269 13.93 10.70 -5.57
C GLY A 269 14.10 9.83 -6.82
N MET A 270 14.57 8.60 -6.64
CA MET A 270 14.72 7.61 -7.70
C MET A 270 13.37 7.22 -8.31
N GLN A 271 12.36 6.93 -7.49
CA GLN A 271 11.00 6.62 -7.96
C GLN A 271 10.40 7.78 -8.76
N MET A 272 10.42 8.99 -8.19
CA MET A 272 9.88 10.18 -8.85
C MET A 272 10.57 10.44 -10.19
N CYS A 273 11.90 10.29 -10.25
CA CYS A 273 12.67 10.47 -11.46
C CYS A 273 12.34 9.43 -12.52
N LEU A 274 12.44 8.15 -12.18
CA LEU A 274 12.29 7.05 -13.12
C LEU A 274 10.87 6.92 -13.68
N TYR A 275 9.84 7.05 -12.84
CA TYR A 275 8.46 7.04 -13.33
C TYR A 275 8.16 8.27 -14.19
N SER A 276 8.63 9.46 -13.81
CA SER A 276 8.36 10.67 -14.60
C SER A 276 9.07 10.62 -15.96
N ILE A 277 10.33 10.19 -16.01
CA ILE A 277 11.06 10.03 -17.27
C ILE A 277 10.32 9.06 -18.20
N GLU A 278 9.87 7.91 -17.69
CA GLU A 278 9.11 6.95 -18.50
C GLU A 278 7.78 7.53 -19.00
N TRP A 279 7.05 8.25 -18.14
CA TRP A 279 5.80 8.93 -18.50
C TRP A 279 6.00 9.96 -19.63
N TYR A 280 7.05 10.77 -19.55
CA TYR A 280 7.36 11.75 -20.60
C TYR A 280 7.92 11.11 -21.87
N ALA A 281 8.74 10.07 -21.75
CA ALA A 281 9.22 9.29 -22.90
C ALA A 281 8.05 8.68 -23.68
N ARG A 282 7.01 8.20 -23.00
CA ARG A 282 5.81 7.67 -23.66
C ARG A 282 4.96 8.70 -24.39
N GLN A 283 4.98 9.94 -23.94
CA GLN A 283 4.29 11.05 -24.62
C GLN A 283 5.07 11.58 -25.81
N ASN A 284 6.41 11.61 -25.70
CA ASN A 284 7.26 12.25 -26.70
C ASN A 284 7.74 11.30 -27.79
N CYS A 285 7.88 10.00 -27.49
CA CYS A 285 8.49 9.02 -28.38
C CYS A 285 7.43 8.06 -28.95
N PRO A 286 7.54 7.67 -30.24
CA PRO A 286 6.62 6.71 -30.85
C PRO A 286 6.70 5.34 -30.17
N ARG A 287 5.67 4.52 -30.39
CA ARG A 287 5.63 3.13 -29.89
C ARG A 287 6.79 2.33 -30.49
N VAL A 288 7.48 1.56 -29.65
CA VAL A 288 8.58 0.68 -30.07
C VAL A 288 8.03 -0.58 -30.74
N VAL A 289 6.91 -1.10 -30.21
CA VAL A 289 6.25 -2.32 -30.72
C VAL A 289 4.75 -2.07 -30.83
N ASN A 290 4.12 -2.60 -31.88
CA ASN A 290 2.66 -2.59 -32.00
C ASN A 290 2.06 -3.76 -31.21
N GLY A 291 1.17 -3.47 -30.24
CA GLY A 291 0.42 -4.48 -29.48
C GLY A 291 0.57 -4.36 -27.96
N PRO A 292 0.04 -5.32 -27.19
CA PRO A 292 0.03 -5.27 -25.72
C PRO A 292 1.42 -5.35 -25.08
N LEU A 293 2.43 -5.79 -25.82
CA LEU A 293 3.82 -5.85 -25.35
C LEU A 293 4.43 -4.45 -25.13
N ASP A 294 3.91 -3.40 -25.78
CA ASP A 294 4.34 -2.01 -25.53
C ASP A 294 4.08 -1.55 -24.09
N TYR A 295 3.17 -2.23 -23.38
CA TYR A 295 2.89 -1.98 -21.97
C TYR A 295 4.07 -2.34 -21.05
N PHE A 296 4.84 -3.37 -21.41
CA PHE A 296 5.94 -3.91 -20.61
C PHE A 296 7.32 -3.40 -21.03
N ILE A 297 7.43 -2.83 -22.23
CA ILE A 297 8.70 -2.35 -22.77
C ILE A 297 8.87 -0.87 -22.39
N PRO A 298 9.89 -0.49 -21.61
CA PRO A 298 10.13 0.89 -21.21
C PRO A 298 10.60 1.74 -22.38
N ARG A 299 9.99 2.89 -22.65
CA ARG A 299 10.38 3.78 -23.75
C ARG A 299 11.57 4.67 -23.41
N SER A 300 11.83 4.89 -22.13
CA SER A 300 12.95 5.67 -21.62
C SER A 300 14.34 5.21 -22.11
N PHE A 301 14.51 3.92 -22.44
CA PHE A 301 15.79 3.38 -22.94
C PHE A 301 15.90 3.31 -24.47
N PHE A 302 14.78 3.31 -25.19
CA PHE A 302 14.74 3.08 -26.64
C PHE A 302 14.27 4.29 -27.44
N CYS A 303 14.05 5.43 -26.79
CA CYS A 303 13.76 6.68 -27.48
C CYS A 303 15.04 7.19 -28.16
N HIS A 304 15.15 6.93 -29.46
CA HIS A 304 16.15 7.54 -30.32
C HIS A 304 15.50 8.67 -31.12
N ASP A 305 16.18 9.83 -31.18
CA ASP A 305 15.83 10.89 -32.12
C ASP A 305 15.71 10.26 -33.51
N GLY A 306 14.59 10.51 -34.19
CA GLY A 306 14.13 9.77 -35.37
C GLY A 306 14.96 9.94 -36.64
N ASN A 307 16.26 9.64 -36.60
CA ASN A 307 17.13 9.57 -37.77
C ASN A 307 17.52 8.14 -38.17
N ASP A 308 17.17 7.11 -37.40
CA ASP A 308 17.36 5.73 -37.85
C ASP A 308 16.07 5.18 -38.42
N THR A 309 16.03 5.19 -39.75
CA THR A 309 15.09 4.48 -40.62
C THR A 309 14.95 3.02 -40.24
N LEU A 310 14.01 2.72 -39.34
CA LEU A 310 13.35 1.41 -39.25
C LEU A 310 11.83 1.64 -39.21
N THR A 311 11.35 2.34 -40.25
CA THR A 311 9.96 2.25 -40.68
C THR A 311 9.71 0.83 -41.19
N ILE A 312 9.28 -0.06 -40.29
CA ILE A 312 8.48 -1.22 -40.71
C ILE A 312 7.15 -0.64 -41.18
N ASN A 313 7.05 -0.47 -42.49
CA ASN A 313 5.90 0.03 -43.23
C ASN A 313 4.57 -0.52 -42.69
N THR A 314 3.77 0.35 -42.08
CA THR A 314 2.31 0.33 -42.22
C THR A 314 1.83 1.78 -42.25
N LYS A 315 1.81 2.36 -43.47
CA LYS A 315 1.10 3.60 -43.75
C LYS A 315 -0.38 3.41 -43.44
N SER A 316 -0.93 4.18 -42.51
CA SER A 316 -2.25 4.77 -42.72
C SER A 316 -2.29 6.14 -42.06
N SER A 317 -2.48 7.12 -42.93
CA SER A 317 -2.45 8.55 -42.72
C SER A 317 -3.71 9.01 -41.99
N ILE A 318 -3.58 9.65 -40.83
CA ILE A 318 -4.58 10.62 -40.35
C ILE A 318 -3.85 11.76 -39.64
N THR A 319 -3.73 12.86 -40.37
CA THR A 319 -3.49 14.22 -39.87
C THR A 319 -4.56 14.58 -38.84
N ASN A 320 -4.18 15.08 -37.66
CA ASN A 320 -4.95 16.14 -37.01
C ASN A 320 -4.08 16.97 -36.07
N SER A 321 -4.12 18.25 -36.35
CA SER A 321 -3.57 19.40 -35.66
C SER A 321 -4.31 19.75 -34.37
N HIS A 322 -3.61 20.45 -33.47
CA HIS A 322 -4.10 21.24 -32.33
C HIS A 322 -4.62 20.49 -31.09
N PHE A 323 -4.03 20.77 -29.92
CA PHE A 323 -4.55 21.76 -28.95
C PHE A 323 -3.57 21.93 -27.77
N ASP A 324 -3.06 23.15 -27.60
CA ASP A 324 -2.53 23.68 -26.34
C ASP A 324 -3.72 24.23 -25.54
N ILE A 325 -3.92 23.76 -24.30
CA ILE A 325 -4.40 24.53 -23.12
C ILE A 325 -3.74 23.95 -21.89
#